data_AF-A0A3M7NH80-F1
#
_entry.id   AF-A0A3M7NH80-F1
#
_cell.length_a   1.000
_cell.length_b   1.000
_cell.length_c   1.000
_cell.angle_alpha   90.00
_cell.angle_beta   90.00
_cell.angle_gamma   90.00
#
_symmetry.space_group_name_H-M   'P 1'
#
loop_
_entity.id
_entity.type
_entity.pdbx_description
1 polymer ?
#
loop_
_entity_poly.entity_id
_entity_poly.type
_entity_poly.pdbx_seq_one_letter_code
_entity_poly.pdbx_strand_id
1 'polypeptide(L)'
;MQQIQKQAVINLVCWYLAVDVMKALHSDDPFFAGLISFYDPPTPSAIYGTGPIASRLARLGITILSVCTALSLLVQLGPVFFFMILPSIIPYPSMLRLTRTPLLTPSMYEPFWGPLFPSIASRGLAGFWGGFWHQLLRFGILQPSTYILKRYKLDSASNAARTIQVLTAFCLSGVIHGLGSYTSFPPGPQFTRPITGTFFFFLMQAIGIIAQAYVTRAVGSRSFPVPLRQTCNILFAVVWLCLTAPPLADDTARCGAWLFETQPVSLVRGVRGQGWWRWGGPLYGWWSDPEGRWWESGFGLY
;
A
#
# COMPACT_ATOMS: atom_id res chain seq x y z
N MET A 1 -2.88 29.74 4.32
CA MET A 1 -1.94 29.22 3.30
C MET A 1 -0.59 28.82 3.92
N GLN A 2 0.10 29.72 4.63
CA GLN A 2 1.40 29.44 5.26
C GLN A 2 1.40 28.21 6.20
N GLN A 3 0.36 28.02 7.03
CA GLN A 3 0.27 26.85 7.91
C GLN A 3 0.20 25.52 7.16
N ILE A 4 -0.53 25.48 6.03
CA ILE A 4 -0.68 24.28 5.19
C ILE A 4 0.63 23.97 4.49
N GLN A 5 1.33 24.99 3.97
CA GLN A 5 2.65 24.84 3.37
C GLN A 5 3.67 24.32 4.39
N LYS A 6 3.69 24.90 5.60
CA LYS A 6 4.54 24.42 6.70
C LYS A 6 4.27 22.95 7.03
N GLN A 7 3.00 22.57 7.16
CA GLN A 7 2.63 21.19 7.45
C GLN A 7 3.03 20.25 6.32
N ALA A 8 2.86 20.66 5.06
CA ALA A 8 3.24 19.86 3.89
C ALA A 8 4.75 19.60 3.87
N VAL A 9 5.58 20.60 4.19
CA VAL A 9 7.04 20.43 4.31
C VAL A 9 7.41 19.51 5.46
N ILE A 10 6.82 19.69 6.65
CA ILE A 10 7.09 18.83 7.81
C ILE A 10 6.76 17.37 7.46
N ASN A 11 5.57 17.13 6.90
CA ASN A 11 5.16 15.80 6.48
C ASN A 11 6.10 15.21 5.42
N LEU A 12 6.51 16.02 4.43
CA LEU A 12 7.44 15.58 3.39
C LEU A 12 8.75 15.11 4.00
N VAL A 13 9.34 15.91 4.90
CA VAL A 13 10.60 15.56 5.59
C VAL A 13 10.41 14.32 6.46
N CYS A 14 9.34 14.24 7.26
CA CYS A 14 9.08 13.07 8.11
C CYS A 14 8.93 11.79 7.29
N TRP A 15 8.14 11.79 6.22
CA TRP A 15 7.95 10.61 5.38
C TRP A 15 9.17 10.28 4.54
N TYR A 16 9.97 11.29 4.16
CA TYR A 16 11.26 11.07 3.53
C TYR A 16 12.18 10.29 4.47
N LEU A 17 12.37 10.77 5.70
CA LEU A 17 13.20 10.08 6.69
C LEU A 17 12.67 8.69 7.04
N ALA A 18 11.35 8.52 7.09
CA ALA A 18 10.75 7.21 7.34
C ALA A 18 11.07 6.22 6.22
N VAL A 19 10.94 6.62 4.95
CA VAL A 19 11.32 5.78 3.80
C VAL A 19 12.82 5.48 3.81
N ASP A 20 13.67 6.43 4.19
CA ASP A 20 15.12 6.23 4.31
C ASP A 20 15.47 5.13 5.32
N VAL A 21 14.80 5.15 6.48
CA VAL A 21 14.91 4.08 7.49
C VAL A 21 14.42 2.74 6.94
N MET A 22 13.25 2.70 6.28
CA MET A 22 12.72 1.45 5.71
C MET A 22 13.67 0.85 4.66
N LYS A 23 14.27 1.69 3.81
CA LYS A 23 15.27 1.27 2.82
C LYS A 23 16.52 0.67 3.44
N ALA A 24 16.99 1.24 4.55
CA ALA A 24 18.10 0.66 5.29
C ALA A 24 17.73 -0.72 5.87
N LEU A 25 16.52 -0.88 6.41
CA LEU A 25 16.05 -2.19 6.88
C LEU A 25 15.96 -3.22 5.76
N HIS A 26 15.50 -2.84 4.57
CA HIS A 26 15.46 -3.72 3.40
C HIS A 26 16.85 -4.25 3.02
N SER A 27 17.88 -3.41 3.13
CA SER A 27 19.26 -3.83 2.82
C SER A 27 19.85 -4.86 3.79
N ASP A 28 19.25 -5.01 4.98
CA ASP A 28 19.73 -5.92 6.02
C ASP A 28 19.18 -7.36 5.87
N ASP A 29 18.19 -7.60 4.98
CA ASP A 29 17.63 -8.95 4.74
C ASP A 29 17.43 -9.22 3.23
N PRO A 30 18.07 -10.26 2.66
CA PRO A 30 17.97 -10.60 1.23
C PRO A 30 16.55 -10.92 0.75
N PHE A 31 15.61 -11.18 1.67
CA PHE A 31 14.19 -11.30 1.35
C PHE A 31 13.67 -10.07 0.59
N PHE A 32 14.01 -8.85 1.01
CA PHE A 32 13.50 -7.64 0.37
C PHE A 32 14.10 -7.39 -1.01
N ALA A 33 15.22 -8.02 -1.33
CA ALA A 33 15.78 -8.02 -2.68
C ALA A 33 15.17 -9.14 -3.57
N GLY A 34 14.23 -9.93 -3.05
CA GLY A 34 13.61 -11.05 -3.76
C GLY A 34 14.55 -12.25 -3.95
N LEU A 35 15.70 -12.28 -3.26
CA LEU A 35 16.72 -13.32 -3.42
C LEU A 35 16.38 -14.62 -2.68
N ILE A 36 15.58 -14.52 -1.62
CA ILE A 36 15.09 -15.66 -0.83
C ILE A 36 13.58 -15.55 -0.61
N SER A 37 12.91 -16.65 -0.33
CA SER A 37 11.50 -16.68 0.00
C SER A 37 11.21 -16.23 1.43
N PHE A 38 9.99 -15.76 1.67
CA PHE A 38 9.48 -15.38 2.99
C PHE A 38 9.73 -16.44 4.08
N TYR A 39 9.64 -17.73 3.74
CA TYR A 39 9.74 -18.83 4.70
C TYR A 39 11.17 -19.34 4.94
N ASP A 40 12.13 -18.87 4.13
CA ASP A 40 13.53 -19.28 4.23
C ASP A 40 14.13 -18.86 5.59
N PRO A 41 15.18 -19.57 6.06
CA PRO A 41 15.79 -19.31 7.36
C PRO A 41 16.15 -17.83 7.54
N PRO A 42 15.98 -17.30 8.76
CA PRO A 42 16.24 -15.89 9.00
C PRO A 42 17.73 -15.58 8.90
N THR A 43 18.07 -14.41 8.37
CA THR A 43 19.38 -13.81 8.61
C THR A 43 19.37 -13.27 10.05
N PRO A 44 20.16 -13.85 10.98
CA PRO A 44 20.08 -13.44 12.38
C PRO A 44 20.47 -11.97 12.55
N SER A 45 19.58 -11.18 13.14
CA SER A 45 19.89 -9.80 13.52
C SER A 45 19.05 -9.36 14.71
N ALA A 46 19.42 -8.26 15.35
CA ALA A 46 18.61 -7.68 16.44
C ALA A 46 17.20 -7.29 15.99
N ILE A 47 17.02 -6.99 14.70
CA ILE A 47 15.75 -6.50 14.12
C ILE A 47 14.88 -7.65 13.64
N TYR A 48 15.48 -8.64 12.97
CA TYR A 48 14.77 -9.81 12.43
C TYR A 48 14.67 -10.95 13.47
N GLY A 49 15.38 -10.85 14.58
CA GLY A 49 15.44 -11.89 15.60
C GLY A 49 16.21 -13.13 15.15
N THR A 50 16.26 -14.12 16.02
CA THR A 50 17.01 -15.38 15.80
C THR A 50 16.12 -16.56 15.45
N GLY A 51 14.81 -16.46 15.67
CA GLY A 51 13.83 -17.52 15.42
C GLY A 51 12.97 -17.27 14.17
N PRO A 52 12.40 -18.33 13.56
CA PRO A 52 11.63 -18.23 12.32
C PRO A 52 10.35 -17.40 12.49
N ILE A 53 9.67 -17.49 13.65
CA ILE A 53 8.45 -16.72 13.91
C ILE A 53 8.78 -15.22 14.02
N ALA A 54 9.82 -14.88 14.78
CA ALA A 54 10.23 -13.49 14.97
C ALA A 54 10.61 -12.82 13.64
N SER A 55 11.40 -13.50 12.80
CA SER A 55 11.79 -12.97 11.49
C SER A 55 10.63 -12.82 10.53
N ARG A 56 9.69 -13.78 10.51
CA ARG A 56 8.47 -13.67 9.69
C ARG A 56 7.59 -12.49 10.12
N LEU A 57 7.41 -12.30 11.43
CA LEU A 57 6.68 -11.14 11.95
C LEU A 57 7.41 -9.82 11.65
N ALA A 58 8.74 -9.81 11.75
CA ALA A 58 9.56 -8.65 11.38
C ALA A 58 9.43 -8.33 9.89
N ARG A 59 9.54 -9.32 9.00
CA ARG A 59 9.33 -9.16 7.55
C ARG A 59 7.94 -8.59 7.24
N LEU A 60 6.87 -9.16 7.82
CA LEU A 60 5.52 -8.64 7.64
C LEU A 60 5.36 -7.20 8.16
N GLY A 61 5.90 -6.92 9.35
CA GLY A 61 5.88 -5.58 9.96
C GLY A 61 6.61 -4.55 9.10
N ILE A 62 7.80 -4.89 8.63
CA ILE A 62 8.60 -4.02 7.75
C ILE A 62 7.91 -3.85 6.41
N THR A 63 7.33 -4.90 5.81
CA THR A 63 6.55 -4.79 4.58
C THR A 63 5.38 -3.81 4.73
N ILE A 64 4.53 -3.99 5.75
CA ILE A 64 3.35 -3.11 5.91
C ILE A 64 3.75 -1.67 6.23
N LEU A 65 4.77 -1.47 7.07
CA LEU A 65 5.30 -0.14 7.36
C LEU A 65 5.89 0.51 6.11
N SER A 66 6.58 -0.26 5.27
CA SER A 66 7.16 0.23 4.01
C SER A 66 6.09 0.70 3.03
N VAL A 67 4.99 -0.06 2.89
CA VAL A 67 3.82 0.37 2.10
C VAL A 67 3.24 1.66 2.67
N CYS A 68 3.05 1.72 3.99
CA CYS A 68 2.51 2.90 4.66
C CYS A 68 3.39 4.14 4.44
N THR A 69 4.71 4.02 4.61
CA THR A 69 5.65 5.15 4.46
C THR A 69 5.77 5.59 3.01
N ALA A 70 5.87 4.64 2.07
CA ALA A 70 6.03 4.93 0.65
C ALA A 70 4.80 5.66 0.09
N LEU A 71 3.60 5.19 0.43
CA LEU A 71 2.38 5.83 -0.06
C LEU A 71 2.09 7.15 0.65
N SER A 72 2.43 7.28 1.92
CA SER A 72 2.35 8.57 2.61
C SER A 72 3.28 9.60 1.97
N LEU A 73 4.50 9.21 1.60
CA LEU A 73 5.42 10.07 0.87
C LEU A 73 4.83 10.46 -0.51
N LEU A 74 4.36 9.48 -1.28
CA LEU A 74 3.78 9.69 -2.61
C LEU A 74 2.60 10.66 -2.59
N VAL A 75 1.65 10.46 -1.69
CA VAL A 75 0.46 11.33 -1.58
C VAL A 75 0.84 12.72 -1.10
N GLN A 76 1.88 12.86 -0.26
CA GLN A 76 2.36 14.14 0.23
C GLN A 76 3.01 15.01 -0.87
N LEU A 77 3.45 14.42 -1.99
CA LEU A 77 3.93 15.18 -3.15
C LEU A 77 2.84 16.07 -3.76
N GLY A 78 1.57 15.65 -3.70
CA GLY A 78 0.43 16.42 -4.21
C GLY A 78 0.31 17.80 -3.53
N PRO A 79 0.09 17.87 -2.21
CA PRO A 79 0.04 19.14 -1.49
C PRO A 79 1.30 20.01 -1.69
N VAL A 80 2.50 19.41 -1.72
CA VAL A 80 3.74 20.16 -1.97
C VAL A 80 3.70 20.82 -3.35
N PHE A 81 3.33 20.06 -4.38
CA PHE A 81 3.19 20.60 -5.72
C PHE A 81 2.13 21.70 -5.80
N PHE A 82 0.90 21.42 -5.35
CA PHE A 82 -0.23 22.33 -5.55
C PHE A 82 -0.22 23.55 -4.62
N PHE A 83 0.29 23.45 -3.38
CA PHE A 83 0.34 24.58 -2.45
C PHE A 83 1.64 25.38 -2.49
N MET A 84 2.73 24.84 -3.04
CA MET A 84 4.03 25.52 -3.05
C MET A 84 4.55 25.76 -4.46
N ILE A 85 4.71 24.70 -5.26
CA ILE A 85 5.36 24.81 -6.58
C ILE A 85 4.44 25.54 -7.56
N LEU A 86 3.21 25.08 -7.74
CA LEU A 86 2.30 25.63 -8.73
C LEU A 86 1.98 27.12 -8.54
N PRO A 87 1.69 27.62 -7.32
CA PRO A 87 1.43 29.05 -7.09
C PRO A 87 2.66 29.94 -7.30
N SER A 88 3.88 29.40 -7.19
CA SER A 88 5.12 30.14 -7.49
C SER A 88 5.34 30.33 -9.00
N ILE A 89 4.73 29.49 -9.84
CA ILE A 89 4.84 29.53 -11.30
C ILE A 89 3.65 30.26 -11.91
N ILE A 90 2.44 29.97 -11.42
CA ILE A 90 1.18 30.52 -11.97
C ILE A 90 0.44 31.27 -10.86
N PRO A 91 0.24 32.59 -10.98
CA PRO A 91 -0.55 33.35 -10.02
C PRO A 91 -1.98 32.82 -9.89
N TYR A 92 -2.52 32.85 -8.67
CA TYR A 92 -3.84 32.29 -8.35
C TYR A 92 -4.99 32.75 -9.28
N PRO A 93 -5.12 34.04 -9.67
CA PRO A 93 -6.16 34.47 -10.60
C PRO A 93 -6.09 33.77 -11.97
N SER A 94 -4.88 33.44 -12.44
CA SER A 94 -4.68 32.70 -13.68
C SER A 94 -5.03 31.22 -13.52
N MET A 95 -4.76 30.62 -12.35
CA MET A 95 -5.16 29.24 -12.06
C MET A 95 -6.67 29.04 -12.10
N LEU A 96 -7.45 29.99 -11.57
CA LEU A 96 -8.92 29.96 -11.59
C LEU A 96 -9.51 29.98 -13.00
N ARG A 97 -8.76 30.48 -13.99
CA ARG A 97 -9.16 30.42 -15.41
C ARG A 97 -8.90 29.05 -16.04
N LEU A 98 -7.90 28.31 -15.55
CA LEU A 98 -7.51 27.01 -16.08
C LEU A 98 -8.40 25.88 -15.56
N THR A 99 -8.80 25.94 -14.29
CA THR A 99 -9.65 24.93 -13.68
C THR A 99 -10.63 25.52 -12.67
N ARG A 100 -11.84 24.94 -12.64
CA ARG A 100 -12.84 25.21 -11.60
C ARG A 100 -12.61 24.37 -10.34
N THR A 101 -11.68 23.42 -10.38
CA THR A 101 -11.34 22.61 -9.21
C THR A 101 -10.65 23.49 -8.17
N PRO A 102 -11.09 23.46 -6.90
CA PRO A 102 -10.52 24.30 -5.85
C PRO A 102 -9.20 23.71 -5.33
N LEU A 103 -8.17 23.69 -6.18
CA LEU A 103 -6.87 23.02 -5.93
C LEU A 103 -6.14 23.49 -4.66
N LEU A 104 -6.48 24.68 -4.15
CA LEU A 104 -5.90 25.26 -2.94
C LEU A 104 -6.80 25.12 -1.70
N THR A 105 -7.84 24.29 -1.77
CA THR A 105 -8.71 24.04 -0.62
C THR A 105 -8.22 22.80 0.14
N PRO A 106 -8.06 22.86 1.47
CA PRO A 106 -7.60 21.73 2.28
C PRO A 106 -8.41 20.44 2.10
N SER A 107 -9.72 20.55 1.86
CA SER A 107 -10.62 19.41 1.63
C SER A 107 -10.30 18.59 0.37
N MET A 108 -9.45 19.11 -0.52
CA MET A 108 -8.94 18.33 -1.66
C MET A 108 -7.87 17.32 -1.25
N TYR A 109 -7.28 17.46 -0.06
CA TYR A 109 -6.16 16.67 0.44
C TYR A 109 -6.51 16.06 1.80
N GLU A 110 -7.66 15.36 1.85
CA GLU A 110 -8.08 14.61 3.02
C GLU A 110 -7.03 13.57 3.45
N PRO A 111 -7.00 13.18 4.74
CA PRO A 111 -6.08 12.17 5.24
C PRO A 111 -6.17 10.87 4.43
N PHE A 112 -5.02 10.40 3.96
CA PHE A 112 -4.92 9.16 3.19
C PHE A 112 -5.25 7.92 4.04
N TRP A 113 -4.97 8.00 5.34
CA TRP A 113 -5.27 6.98 6.34
C TRP A 113 -6.41 7.45 7.23
N GLY A 114 -7.34 6.55 7.52
CA GLY A 114 -8.33 6.79 8.58
C GLY A 114 -7.79 6.44 9.97
N PRO A 115 -8.63 6.49 11.02
CA PRO A 115 -8.22 6.14 12.37
C PRO A 115 -8.08 4.63 12.54
N LEU A 116 -6.86 4.13 12.73
CA LEU A 116 -6.54 2.68 12.80
C LEU A 116 -7.31 1.96 13.92
N PHE A 117 -7.00 2.29 15.18
CA PHE A 117 -7.57 1.57 16.34
C PHE A 117 -9.09 1.66 16.43
N PRO A 118 -9.73 2.84 16.30
CA PRO A 118 -11.19 2.92 16.33
C PRO A 118 -11.85 2.12 15.21
N SER A 119 -11.25 2.09 14.01
CA SER A 119 -11.80 1.34 12.89
C SER A 119 -11.75 -0.17 13.12
N ILE A 120 -10.60 -0.70 13.54
CA ILE A 120 -10.46 -2.14 13.80
C ILE A 120 -11.27 -2.56 15.04
N ALA A 121 -11.18 -1.82 16.15
CA ALA A 121 -11.89 -2.16 17.37
C ALA A 121 -13.40 -2.26 17.14
N SER A 122 -13.98 -1.34 16.35
CA SER A 122 -15.42 -1.31 16.07
C SER A 122 -15.88 -2.33 15.01
N ARG A 123 -15.08 -2.53 13.95
CA ARG A 123 -15.52 -3.24 12.73
C ARG A 123 -14.60 -4.39 12.29
N GLY A 124 -13.59 -4.75 13.09
CA GLY A 124 -12.67 -5.85 12.80
C GLY A 124 -11.92 -5.67 11.49
N LEU A 125 -11.81 -6.75 10.72
CA LEU A 125 -11.11 -6.76 9.43
C LEU A 125 -11.78 -5.82 8.41
N ALA A 126 -13.11 -5.72 8.42
CA ALA A 126 -13.83 -4.75 7.59
C ALA A 126 -13.52 -3.30 8.00
N GLY A 127 -13.22 -3.09 9.28
CA GLY A 127 -12.74 -1.83 9.83
C GLY A 127 -11.35 -1.46 9.34
N PHE A 128 -10.41 -2.41 9.35
CA PHE A 128 -9.05 -2.19 8.81
C PHE A 128 -9.09 -1.70 7.36
N TRP A 129 -9.75 -2.46 6.48
CA TRP A 129 -9.81 -2.13 5.05
C TRP A 129 -10.74 -0.97 4.75
N GLY A 130 -11.89 -0.92 5.42
CA GLY A 130 -12.93 0.03 5.11
C GLY A 130 -12.77 1.39 5.78
N GLY A 131 -12.24 1.43 6.99
CA GLY A 131 -12.14 2.66 7.79
C GLY A 131 -10.73 3.21 7.97
N PHE A 132 -9.69 2.42 7.71
CA PHE A 132 -8.29 2.84 7.88
C PHE A 132 -7.52 2.86 6.55
N TRP A 133 -7.50 1.75 5.81
CA TRP A 133 -6.63 1.56 4.64
C TRP A 133 -6.99 2.48 3.45
N HIS A 134 -5.98 3.08 2.81
CA HIS A 134 -6.02 3.99 1.63
C HIS A 134 -7.39 4.59 1.29
N GLN A 135 -7.87 5.53 2.11
CA GLN A 135 -9.21 6.10 1.98
C GLN A 135 -9.44 6.85 0.66
N LEU A 136 -8.36 7.39 0.06
CA LEU A 136 -8.42 8.07 -1.23
C LEU A 136 -8.88 7.16 -2.38
N LEU A 137 -8.51 5.88 -2.34
CA LEU A 137 -8.84 4.91 -3.41
C LEU A 137 -10.25 4.31 -3.24
N ARG A 138 -10.80 4.40 -2.03
CA ARG A 138 -12.07 3.75 -1.65
C ARG A 138 -13.22 4.14 -2.58
N PHE A 139 -13.35 5.41 -2.92
CA PHE A 139 -14.46 5.88 -3.75
C PHE A 139 -14.49 5.17 -5.10
N GLY A 140 -13.36 5.11 -5.81
CA GLY A 140 -13.25 4.49 -7.12
C GLY A 140 -13.49 2.98 -7.06
N ILE A 141 -12.87 2.30 -6.08
CA ILE A 141 -12.99 0.84 -5.92
C ILE A 141 -14.43 0.39 -5.60
N LEU A 142 -15.23 1.24 -4.93
CA LEU A 142 -16.63 0.90 -4.61
C LEU A 142 -17.60 1.12 -5.78
N GLN A 143 -17.28 1.97 -6.77
CA GLN A 143 -18.24 2.34 -7.83
C GLN A 143 -18.79 1.15 -8.62
N PRO A 144 -17.99 0.14 -9.03
CA PRO A 144 -18.53 -0.99 -9.80
C PRO A 144 -19.62 -1.75 -9.04
N SER A 145 -19.44 -1.94 -7.73
CA SER A 145 -20.45 -2.58 -6.89
C SER A 145 -21.71 -1.73 -6.73
N THR A 146 -21.55 -0.40 -6.56
CA THR A 146 -22.68 0.55 -6.50
C THR A 146 -23.50 0.51 -7.78
N TYR A 147 -22.84 0.44 -8.94
CA TYR A 147 -23.50 0.29 -10.24
C TYR A 147 -24.32 -1.00 -10.30
N ILE A 148 -23.74 -2.14 -9.91
CA ILE A 148 -24.43 -3.45 -9.89
C ILE A 148 -25.67 -3.37 -9.00
N LEU A 149 -25.54 -2.89 -7.76
CA LEU A 149 -26.66 -2.79 -6.82
C LEU A 149 -27.80 -1.93 -7.37
N LYS A 150 -27.48 -0.77 -7.96
CA LYS A 150 -28.47 0.12 -8.58
C LYS A 150 -29.12 -0.52 -9.80
N ARG A 151 -28.35 -1.16 -10.68
CA ARG A 151 -28.83 -1.76 -11.92
C ARG A 151 -29.81 -2.90 -11.69
N TYR A 152 -29.59 -3.67 -10.63
CA TYR A 152 -30.43 -4.81 -10.24
C TYR A 152 -31.40 -4.50 -9.09
N LYS A 153 -31.51 -3.22 -8.66
CA LYS A 153 -32.40 -2.76 -7.59
C LYS A 153 -32.26 -3.58 -6.30
N LEU A 154 -31.04 -3.96 -5.96
CA LEU A 154 -30.75 -4.72 -4.75
C LEU A 154 -30.82 -3.81 -3.53
N ASP A 155 -31.43 -4.29 -2.45
CA ASP A 155 -31.44 -3.59 -1.16
C ASP A 155 -30.01 -3.49 -0.62
N SER A 156 -29.50 -2.26 -0.49
CA SER A 156 -28.15 -1.98 0.01
C SER A 156 -27.94 -2.43 1.46
N ALA A 157 -29.02 -2.59 2.24
CA ALA A 157 -28.95 -3.11 3.60
C ALA A 157 -28.84 -4.65 3.64
N SER A 158 -29.15 -5.34 2.55
CA SER A 158 -29.15 -6.81 2.49
C SER A 158 -27.75 -7.41 2.64
N ASN A 159 -27.69 -8.66 3.14
CA ASN A 159 -26.43 -9.42 3.22
C ASN A 159 -25.85 -9.71 1.83
N ALA A 160 -26.72 -9.93 0.83
CA ALA A 160 -26.32 -10.14 -0.55
C ALA A 160 -25.61 -8.90 -1.11
N ALA A 161 -26.17 -7.71 -0.88
CA ALA A 161 -25.54 -6.47 -1.33
C ALA A 161 -24.17 -6.23 -0.70
N ARG A 162 -24.05 -6.45 0.61
CA ARG A 162 -22.75 -6.34 1.31
C ARG A 162 -21.72 -7.35 0.78
N THR A 163 -22.15 -8.57 0.50
CA THR A 163 -21.29 -9.61 -0.07
C THR A 163 -20.79 -9.22 -1.45
N ILE A 164 -21.68 -8.73 -2.33
CA ILE A 164 -21.32 -8.24 -3.67
C ILE A 164 -20.33 -7.09 -3.57
N GLN A 165 -20.56 -6.12 -2.68
CA GLN A 165 -19.65 -4.98 -2.48
C GLN A 165 -18.24 -5.44 -2.07
N VAL A 166 -18.15 -6.31 -1.07
CA VAL A 166 -16.87 -6.79 -0.55
C VAL A 166 -16.13 -7.62 -1.61
N LEU A 167 -16.79 -8.59 -2.25
CA LEU A 167 -16.17 -9.40 -3.29
C LEU A 167 -15.72 -8.54 -4.49
N THR A 168 -16.56 -7.62 -4.96
CA THR A 168 -16.21 -6.74 -6.08
C THR A 168 -15.00 -5.88 -5.76
N ALA A 169 -14.97 -5.25 -4.59
CA ALA A 169 -13.89 -4.37 -4.18
C ALA A 169 -12.54 -5.10 -4.10
N PHE A 170 -12.52 -6.29 -3.49
CA PHE A 170 -11.29 -7.06 -3.32
C PHE A 170 -10.87 -7.82 -4.57
N CYS A 171 -11.80 -8.31 -5.40
CA CYS A 171 -11.43 -8.86 -6.71
C CYS A 171 -10.83 -7.79 -7.61
N LEU A 172 -11.41 -6.58 -7.64
CA LEU A 172 -10.85 -5.46 -8.40
C LEU A 172 -9.47 -5.07 -7.88
N SER A 173 -9.30 -4.98 -6.56
CA SER A 173 -8.00 -4.72 -5.94
C SER A 173 -6.98 -5.81 -6.30
N GLY A 174 -7.39 -7.08 -6.21
CA GLY A 174 -6.56 -8.21 -6.57
C GLY A 174 -6.13 -8.19 -8.05
N VAL A 175 -7.02 -7.81 -8.96
CA VAL A 175 -6.69 -7.66 -10.39
C VAL A 175 -5.69 -6.54 -10.59
N ILE A 176 -5.92 -5.35 -10.01
CA ILE A 176 -5.03 -4.19 -10.17
C ILE A 176 -3.62 -4.53 -9.67
N HIS A 177 -3.52 -5.09 -8.47
CA HIS A 177 -2.23 -5.45 -7.89
C HIS A 177 -1.59 -6.66 -8.60
N GLY A 178 -2.39 -7.64 -9.02
CA GLY A 178 -1.91 -8.79 -9.78
C GLY A 178 -1.35 -8.37 -11.15
N LEU A 179 -1.98 -7.42 -11.83
CA LEU A 179 -1.44 -6.83 -13.05
C LEU A 179 -0.12 -6.10 -12.80
N GLY A 180 -0.02 -5.35 -11.69
CA GLY A 180 1.25 -4.72 -11.29
C GLY A 180 2.37 -5.75 -11.06
N SER A 181 2.04 -6.86 -10.41
CA SER A 181 2.96 -8.00 -10.21
C SER A 181 3.36 -8.65 -11.53
N TYR A 182 2.42 -8.78 -12.47
CA TYR A 182 2.67 -9.33 -13.81
C TYR A 182 3.57 -8.42 -14.67
N THR A 183 3.46 -7.09 -14.54
CA THR A 183 4.18 -6.13 -15.37
C THR A 183 5.49 -5.58 -14.76
N SER A 184 5.96 -6.10 -13.63
CA SER A 184 7.20 -5.64 -12.97
C SER A 184 8.49 -6.16 -13.66
N PHE A 185 9.61 -5.44 -13.57
CA PHE A 185 10.87 -5.64 -14.32
C PHE A 185 12.04 -6.11 -13.41
N PRO A 186 13.03 -6.96 -13.82
CA PRO A 186 13.08 -7.98 -14.89
C PRO A 186 13.51 -9.39 -14.37
N PRO A 187 13.86 -10.40 -15.21
CA PRO A 187 13.22 -10.97 -16.39
C PRO A 187 13.06 -12.50 -16.19
N GLY A 188 11.85 -13.01 -16.07
CA GLY A 188 11.67 -14.47 -16.12
C GLY A 188 10.21 -14.88 -16.00
N PRO A 189 9.71 -15.76 -16.87
CA PRO A 189 8.30 -16.19 -16.88
C PRO A 189 7.85 -16.97 -15.62
N GLN A 190 8.66 -17.03 -14.55
CA GLN A 190 8.43 -17.90 -13.39
C GLN A 190 8.70 -17.28 -12.01
N PHE A 191 8.94 -15.97 -11.88
CA PHE A 191 9.28 -15.40 -10.56
C PHE A 191 8.10 -14.76 -9.82
N THR A 192 7.34 -13.86 -10.43
CA THR A 192 6.18 -13.27 -9.75
C THR A 192 4.98 -14.22 -9.75
N ARG A 193 4.09 -14.03 -8.78
CA ARG A 193 2.91 -14.84 -8.48
C ARG A 193 1.67 -13.96 -8.47
N PRO A 194 1.31 -13.34 -9.60
CA PRO A 194 0.22 -12.36 -9.67
C PRO A 194 -1.12 -12.95 -9.23
N ILE A 195 -1.38 -14.22 -9.56
CA ILE A 195 -2.62 -14.91 -9.20
C ILE A 195 -2.53 -15.54 -7.81
N THR A 196 -1.53 -16.41 -7.59
CA THR A 196 -1.41 -17.23 -6.37
C THR A 196 -0.84 -16.51 -5.16
N GLY A 197 -0.14 -15.40 -5.37
CA GLY A 197 0.36 -14.51 -4.33
C GLY A 197 -0.57 -13.32 -4.13
N THR A 198 -0.49 -12.37 -5.07
CA THR A 198 -1.13 -11.07 -4.93
C THR A 198 -2.65 -11.11 -5.01
N PHE A 199 -3.24 -11.63 -6.10
CA PHE A 199 -4.69 -11.71 -6.23
C PHE A 199 -5.32 -12.55 -5.11
N PHE A 200 -4.70 -13.70 -4.80
CA PHE A 200 -5.14 -14.58 -3.73
C PHE A 200 -5.21 -13.87 -2.38
N PHE A 201 -4.19 -13.08 -2.02
CA PHE A 201 -4.21 -12.28 -0.78
C PHE A 201 -5.46 -11.39 -0.69
N PHE A 202 -5.77 -10.63 -1.75
CA PHE A 202 -6.92 -9.73 -1.75
C PHE A 202 -8.24 -10.50 -1.68
N LEU A 203 -8.36 -11.60 -2.42
CA LEU A 203 -9.53 -12.48 -2.33
C LEU A 203 -9.74 -13.00 -0.89
N MET A 204 -8.67 -13.41 -0.20
CA MET A 204 -8.75 -13.85 1.19
C MET A 204 -9.25 -12.75 2.13
N GLN A 205 -9.02 -11.47 1.84
CA GLN A 205 -9.57 -10.39 2.66
C GLN A 205 -11.10 -10.31 2.56
N ALA A 206 -11.66 -10.50 1.36
CA ALA A 206 -13.11 -10.60 1.19
C ALA A 206 -13.68 -11.79 1.97
N ILE A 207 -13.05 -12.96 1.84
CA ILE A 207 -13.47 -14.17 2.57
C ILE A 207 -13.40 -13.94 4.08
N GLY A 208 -12.33 -13.33 4.58
CA GLY A 208 -12.16 -13.03 6.01
C GLY A 208 -13.24 -12.10 6.55
N ILE A 209 -13.58 -11.05 5.80
CA ILE A 209 -14.65 -10.11 6.18
C ILE A 209 -16.01 -10.80 6.23
N ILE A 210 -16.31 -11.61 5.22
CA ILE A 210 -17.57 -12.35 5.13
C ILE A 210 -17.64 -13.37 6.28
N ALA A 211 -16.59 -14.16 6.49
CA ALA A 211 -16.50 -15.15 7.56
C ALA A 211 -16.65 -14.50 8.94
N GLN A 212 -15.95 -13.39 9.21
CA GLN A 212 -16.09 -12.65 10.47
C GLN A 212 -17.54 -12.18 10.68
N ALA A 213 -18.20 -11.68 9.64
CA ALA A 213 -19.59 -11.23 9.73
C ALA A 213 -20.58 -12.38 10.05
N TYR A 214 -20.38 -13.56 9.44
CA TYR A 214 -21.21 -14.73 9.73
C TYR A 214 -20.96 -15.29 11.14
N VAL A 215 -19.69 -15.45 11.53
CA VAL A 215 -19.33 -15.96 12.86
C VAL A 215 -19.84 -15.04 13.96
N THR A 216 -19.62 -13.72 13.84
CA THR A 216 -20.09 -12.76 14.84
C THR A 216 -21.61 -12.77 14.99
N ARG A 217 -22.35 -13.01 13.91
CA ARG A 217 -23.81 -13.19 13.96
C ARG A 217 -24.20 -14.51 14.61
N ALA A 218 -23.55 -15.61 14.25
CA ALA A 218 -23.86 -16.95 14.75
C ALA A 218 -23.65 -17.07 16.27
N VAL A 219 -22.57 -16.48 16.79
CA VAL A 219 -22.28 -16.47 18.24
C VAL A 219 -23.07 -15.41 19.01
N GLY A 220 -23.93 -14.64 18.32
CA GLY A 220 -24.74 -13.60 18.96
C GLY A 220 -23.90 -12.49 19.59
N SER A 221 -22.77 -12.09 18.98
CA SER A 221 -21.74 -11.24 19.60
C SER A 221 -22.24 -9.93 20.20
N ARG A 222 -23.42 -9.45 19.80
CA ARG A 222 -24.09 -8.28 20.37
C ARG A 222 -24.34 -8.39 21.87
N SER A 223 -24.53 -9.61 22.40
CA SER A 223 -24.71 -9.87 23.84
C SER A 223 -23.41 -9.76 24.65
N PHE A 224 -22.24 -9.74 23.99
CA PHE A 224 -20.96 -9.67 24.68
C PHE A 224 -20.60 -8.24 25.10
N PRO A 225 -19.85 -8.05 26.21
CA PRO A 225 -19.32 -6.76 26.62
C PRO A 225 -18.50 -6.08 25.53
N VAL A 226 -18.58 -4.75 25.45
CA VAL A 226 -17.86 -3.94 24.44
C VAL A 226 -16.36 -4.27 24.39
N PRO A 227 -15.61 -4.34 25.50
CA PRO A 227 -14.17 -4.61 25.46
C PRO A 227 -13.86 -5.98 24.84
N LEU A 228 -14.65 -7.01 25.18
CA LEU A 228 -14.46 -8.36 24.61
C LEU A 228 -14.65 -8.34 23.09
N ARG A 229 -15.69 -7.67 22.59
CA ARG A 229 -15.93 -7.54 21.14
C ARG A 229 -14.79 -6.82 20.43
N GLN A 230 -14.31 -5.72 21.02
CA GLN A 230 -13.21 -4.93 20.45
C GLN A 230 -11.91 -5.73 20.43
N THR A 231 -11.58 -6.44 21.50
CA THR A 231 -10.40 -7.31 21.57
C THR A 231 -10.49 -8.45 20.55
N CYS A 232 -11.65 -9.13 20.45
CA CYS A 232 -11.86 -10.17 19.44
C CYS A 232 -11.73 -9.62 18.01
N ASN A 233 -12.25 -8.42 17.73
CA ASN A 233 -12.11 -7.77 16.44
C ASN A 233 -10.66 -7.47 16.07
N ILE A 234 -9.87 -6.96 17.03
CA ILE A 234 -8.45 -6.66 16.84
C ILE A 234 -7.66 -7.96 16.63
N LEU A 235 -7.85 -8.95 17.53
CA LEU A 235 -7.15 -10.23 17.43
C LEU A 235 -7.46 -10.94 16.12
N PHE A 236 -8.73 -10.99 15.72
CA PHE A 236 -9.11 -11.59 14.45
C PHE A 236 -8.43 -10.89 13.28
N ALA A 237 -8.48 -9.56 13.22
CA ALA A 237 -7.87 -8.80 12.13
C ALA A 237 -6.35 -9.01 12.05
N VAL A 238 -5.64 -8.95 13.18
CA VAL A 238 -4.19 -9.16 13.25
C VAL A 238 -3.82 -10.57 12.82
N VAL A 239 -4.47 -11.59 13.41
CA VAL A 239 -4.18 -13.00 13.08
C VAL A 239 -4.50 -13.27 11.62
N TRP A 240 -5.65 -12.82 11.11
CA TRP A 240 -6.04 -13.01 9.71
C TRP A 240 -5.02 -12.39 8.75
N LEU A 241 -4.59 -11.15 9.00
CA LEU A 241 -3.59 -10.48 8.18
C LEU A 241 -2.23 -11.18 8.26
N CYS A 242 -1.77 -11.58 9.45
CA CYS A 242 -0.52 -12.32 9.59
C CYS A 242 -0.52 -13.67 8.86
N LEU A 243 -1.67 -14.36 8.81
CA LEU A 243 -1.80 -15.64 8.11
C LEU A 243 -1.89 -15.45 6.59
N THR A 244 -2.54 -14.39 6.12
CA THR A 244 -2.84 -14.20 4.69
C THR A 244 -1.83 -13.32 3.95
N ALA A 245 -1.08 -12.45 4.63
CA ALA A 245 -0.12 -11.53 4.02
C ALA A 245 1.17 -12.14 3.45
N PRO A 246 1.71 -13.29 3.91
CA PRO A 246 2.98 -13.82 3.39
C PRO A 246 3.05 -13.98 1.86
N PRO A 247 2.03 -14.52 1.16
CA PRO A 247 2.04 -14.61 -0.30
C PRO A 247 2.14 -13.24 -1.00
N LEU A 248 1.49 -12.19 -0.47
CA LEU A 248 1.62 -10.83 -1.00
C LEU A 248 3.02 -10.27 -0.74
N ALA A 249 3.56 -10.45 0.47
CA ALA A 249 4.87 -9.93 0.85
C ALA A 249 5.99 -10.56 -0.01
N ASP A 250 5.94 -11.88 -0.19
CA ASP A 250 6.87 -12.64 -1.04
C ASP A 250 6.77 -12.17 -2.50
N ASP A 251 5.56 -12.05 -3.03
CA ASP A 251 5.36 -11.59 -4.41
C ASP A 251 5.84 -10.14 -4.63
N THR A 252 5.54 -9.25 -3.68
CA THR A 252 5.97 -7.84 -3.74
C THR A 252 7.50 -7.71 -3.73
N ALA A 253 8.19 -8.54 -2.94
CA ALA A 253 9.65 -8.57 -2.94
C ALA A 253 10.23 -9.08 -4.26
N ARG A 254 9.63 -10.13 -4.84
CA ARG A 254 10.00 -10.68 -6.16
C ARG A 254 9.75 -9.71 -7.31
N CYS A 255 8.77 -8.82 -7.17
CA CYS A 255 8.55 -7.72 -8.13
C CYS A 255 9.67 -6.67 -8.10
N GLY A 256 10.63 -6.76 -7.18
CA GLY A 256 11.66 -5.73 -7.00
C GLY A 256 11.09 -4.43 -6.43
N ALA A 257 9.87 -4.43 -5.87
CA ALA A 257 9.19 -3.22 -5.41
C ALA A 257 10.01 -2.46 -4.34
N TRP A 258 10.79 -3.18 -3.54
CA TRP A 258 11.66 -2.62 -2.51
C TRP A 258 13.00 -2.11 -3.05
N LEU A 259 13.36 -2.43 -4.30
CA LEU A 259 14.60 -2.01 -4.93
C LEU A 259 14.48 -0.62 -5.58
N PHE A 260 13.26 -0.14 -5.82
CA PHE A 260 13.03 1.16 -6.46
C PHE A 260 13.49 2.35 -5.60
N GLU A 261 14.47 3.12 -6.07
CA GLU A 261 15.12 4.20 -5.31
C GLU A 261 14.44 5.57 -5.50
N THR A 262 13.44 5.86 -4.67
CA THR A 262 12.72 7.15 -4.72
C THR A 262 13.52 8.35 -4.22
N GLN A 263 14.58 8.12 -3.45
CA GLN A 263 15.29 9.17 -2.70
C GLN A 263 16.72 9.35 -3.19
N PRO A 264 17.14 10.55 -3.60
CA PRO A 264 18.49 10.79 -4.08
C PRO A 264 19.53 10.75 -2.96
N VAL A 265 19.15 11.12 -1.73
CA VAL A 265 20.05 11.22 -0.57
C VAL A 265 19.53 10.38 0.60
N SER A 266 20.39 9.54 1.17
CA SER A 266 20.08 8.71 2.33
C SER A 266 20.94 9.13 3.53
N LEU A 267 20.30 9.55 4.62
CA LEU A 267 20.98 9.89 5.87
C LEU A 267 21.40 8.63 6.60
N VAL A 268 20.53 7.62 6.67
CA VAL A 268 20.81 6.37 7.38
C VAL A 268 22.01 5.65 6.75
N ARG A 269 22.06 5.57 5.41
CA ARG A 269 23.19 4.99 4.68
C ARG A 269 24.47 5.82 4.86
N GLY A 270 24.35 7.15 4.86
CA GLY A 270 25.47 8.05 5.14
C GLY A 270 26.10 7.81 6.52
N VAL A 271 25.27 7.71 7.56
CA VAL A 271 25.72 7.40 8.94
C VAL A 271 26.30 5.99 9.05
N ARG A 272 25.80 5.02 8.26
CA ARG A 272 26.37 3.67 8.14
C ARG A 272 27.69 3.62 7.35
N GLY A 273 28.20 4.75 6.85
CA GLY A 273 29.44 4.81 6.07
C GLY A 273 29.31 4.25 4.65
N GLN A 274 28.09 4.02 4.16
CA GLN A 274 27.81 3.40 2.87
C GLN A 274 27.60 4.41 1.73
N GLY A 275 27.77 5.71 2.01
CA GLY A 275 27.61 6.82 1.07
C GLY A 275 26.22 7.49 1.13
N TRP A 276 26.20 8.81 0.95
CA TRP A 276 24.97 9.63 1.06
C TRP A 276 24.11 9.59 -0.21
N TRP A 277 24.73 9.59 -1.39
CA TRP A 277 24.05 9.67 -2.67
C TRP A 277 23.61 8.28 -3.16
N ARG A 278 22.32 8.11 -3.48
CA ARG A 278 21.69 6.83 -3.88
C ARG A 278 21.57 6.67 -5.39
N TRP A 279 21.34 7.75 -6.12
CA TRP A 279 21.13 7.67 -7.56
C TRP A 279 22.45 7.48 -8.30
N GLY A 280 22.50 6.55 -9.24
CA GLY A 280 23.69 6.29 -10.06
C GLY A 280 23.28 5.59 -11.34
N GLY A 281 24.11 5.72 -12.38
CA GLY A 281 23.77 5.26 -13.72
C GLY A 281 22.91 6.23 -14.52
N PRO A 282 22.60 5.91 -15.78
CA PRO A 282 21.79 6.76 -16.65
C PRO A 282 20.32 6.74 -16.19
N LEU A 283 19.75 7.91 -15.86
CA LEU A 283 18.33 8.10 -15.47
C LEU A 283 17.32 7.67 -16.54
N TYR A 284 17.75 7.74 -17.79
CA TYR A 284 17.00 7.33 -18.96
C TYR A 284 17.98 6.80 -19.98
N GLY A 285 17.50 5.96 -20.87
CA GLY A 285 18.24 5.67 -22.08
C GLY A 285 17.48 4.77 -23.01
N TRP A 286 18.08 4.62 -24.17
CA TRP A 286 17.53 3.79 -25.23
C TRP A 286 17.86 2.33 -24.95
N TRP A 287 16.83 1.51 -24.81
CA TRP A 287 16.95 0.07 -24.84
C TRP A 287 16.61 -0.41 -26.26
N SER A 288 17.52 -1.19 -26.84
CA SER A 288 17.29 -1.87 -28.11
C SER A 288 17.02 -3.33 -27.85
N ASP A 289 15.95 -3.84 -28.45
CA ASP A 289 15.65 -5.27 -28.45
C ASP A 289 16.82 -6.05 -29.07
N PRO A 290 17.35 -7.09 -28.40
CA PRO A 290 18.46 -7.89 -28.93
C PRO A 290 18.18 -8.54 -30.28
N GLU A 291 16.91 -8.79 -30.61
CA GLU A 291 16.46 -9.37 -31.87
C GLU A 291 16.09 -8.30 -32.92
N GLY A 292 16.33 -7.01 -32.61
CA GLY A 292 16.14 -5.89 -33.53
C GLY A 292 14.68 -5.49 -33.75
N ARG A 293 13.74 -5.94 -32.91
CA ARG A 293 12.33 -5.54 -33.01
C ARG A 293 12.17 -4.10 -32.54
N TRP A 294 11.93 -3.20 -33.49
CA TRP A 294 11.78 -1.76 -33.19
C TRP A 294 10.60 -1.46 -32.26
N TRP A 295 9.54 -2.29 -32.27
CA TRP A 295 8.37 -2.13 -31.40
C TRP A 295 8.59 -2.62 -29.96
N GLU A 296 9.68 -3.35 -29.71
CA GLU A 296 10.11 -3.71 -28.35
C GLU A 296 11.22 -2.78 -27.85
N SER A 297 11.92 -2.10 -28.75
CA SER A 297 12.91 -1.07 -28.43
C SER A 297 12.25 0.24 -27.97
N GLY A 298 12.89 0.99 -27.09
CA GLY A 298 12.36 2.28 -26.65
C GLY A 298 13.18 3.00 -25.60
N PHE A 299 12.73 4.19 -25.24
CA PHE A 299 13.27 4.92 -24.10
C PHE A 299 12.73 4.33 -22.79
N GLY A 300 13.62 3.76 -21.99
CA GLY A 300 13.35 3.39 -20.62
C GLY A 300 13.80 4.49 -19.67
N LEU A 301 13.06 4.65 -18.56
CA LEU A 301 13.59 5.21 -17.33
C LEU A 301 14.21 4.03 -16.58
N TYR A 302 15.51 4.10 -16.28
CA TYR A 302 16.24 3.04 -15.57
C TYR A 302 16.22 3.26 -14.06
#